data_AF-A0A290ED91-F1
#
_entry.id   AF-A0A290ED91-F1
#
_cell.length_a   1.000
_cell.length_b   1.000
_cell.length_c   1.000
_cell.angle_alpha   90.00
_cell.angle_beta   90.00
_cell.angle_gamma   90.00
#
_symmetry.space_group_name_H-M   'P 1'
#
loop_
_entity.id
_entity.type
_entity.pdbx_description
1 polymer ?
#
loop_
_entity_poly.entity_id
_entity_poly.type
_entity_poly.pdbx_seq_one_letter_code
_entity_poly.pdbx_strand_id
1 'polypeptide(L)'
;LSFMPLEMGNGIILWLVVSGLVGSLLFGVWQRKAQFCWAEFGVLSQSASLTTAQLIGRYLLLSLLLFAGLYFLVSLIYQYFHVELRFLWPLLKPLTAERFNLFIVYWLPILVFFFVFN
;
A
#
# COMPACT_ATOMS: atom_id res chain seq x y z
N LEU A 1 -8.08 -7.07 23.74
CA LEU A 1 -7.82 -5.81 23.02
C LEU A 1 -8.92 -5.60 21.99
N SER A 2 -9.51 -4.41 21.91
CA SER A 2 -10.46 -4.08 20.82
C SER A 2 -9.76 -4.22 19.47
N PHE A 3 -10.43 -4.82 18.49
CA PHE A 3 -9.87 -5.14 17.17
C PHE A 3 -9.36 -3.91 16.42
N MET A 4 -9.97 -2.73 16.65
CA MET A 4 -9.58 -1.46 16.02
C MET A 4 -9.69 -0.30 17.02
N PRO A 5 -8.64 -0.03 17.81
CA PRO A 5 -8.71 0.94 18.91
C PRO A 5 -8.53 2.41 18.50
N LEU A 6 -8.25 2.73 17.23
CA LEU A 6 -7.95 4.08 16.77
C LEU A 6 -9.16 4.68 16.05
N GLU A 7 -9.98 5.45 16.77
CA GLU A 7 -11.20 6.06 16.22
C GLU A 7 -10.98 6.86 14.92
N MET A 8 -9.93 7.69 14.86
CA MET A 8 -9.57 8.42 13.63
C MET A 8 -9.11 7.47 12.51
N GLY A 9 -8.38 6.41 12.85
CA GLY A 9 -7.93 5.41 11.88
C GLY A 9 -9.11 4.62 11.29
N ASN A 10 -10.11 4.34 12.11
CA ASN A 10 -11.34 3.64 11.71
C ASN A 10 -12.11 4.45 10.67
N GLY A 11 -12.25 5.77 10.89
CA GLY A 11 -12.89 6.67 9.92
C GLY A 11 -12.17 6.72 8.58
N ILE A 12 -10.83 6.79 8.59
CA ILE A 12 -10.01 6.77 7.36
C ILE A 12 -10.18 5.44 6.64
N ILE A 13 -10.09 4.30 7.34
CA ILE A 13 -10.25 2.97 6.73
C ILE A 13 -11.64 2.81 6.13
N LEU A 14 -12.69 3.20 6.86
CA LEU A 14 -14.07 3.13 6.36
C LEU A 14 -14.21 3.95 5.08
N TRP A 15 -13.69 5.18 5.08
CA TRP A 15 -13.73 6.05 3.91
C TRP A 15 -13.00 5.41 2.71
N LEU A 16 -11.77 4.92 2.91
CA LEU A 16 -10.99 4.26 1.86
C LEU A 16 -11.69 3.00 1.32
N VAL A 17 -12.22 2.15 2.20
CA VAL A 17 -12.93 0.92 1.80
C VAL A 17 -14.16 1.26 0.98
N VAL A 18 -14.99 2.20 1.44
CA VAL A 18 -16.19 2.63 0.71
C VAL A 18 -15.80 3.25 -0.64
N SER A 19 -14.82 4.14 -0.67
CA SER A 19 -14.33 4.77 -1.90
C SER A 19 -13.77 3.74 -2.89
N GLY A 20 -12.99 2.77 -2.42
CA GLY A 20 -12.41 1.71 -3.25
C GLY A 20 -13.48 0.79 -3.83
N LEU A 21 -14.52 0.46 -3.04
CA LEU A 21 -15.67 -0.33 -3.49
C LEU A 21 -16.48 0.43 -4.54
N VAL A 22 -16.84 1.69 -4.27
CA VAL A 22 -17.58 2.52 -5.21
C VAL A 22 -16.79 2.71 -6.50
N GLY A 23 -15.49 3.01 -6.41
CA GLY A 23 -14.60 3.14 -7.56
C GLY A 23 -14.55 1.85 -8.39
N SER A 24 -14.38 0.70 -7.74
CA SER A 24 -14.35 -0.62 -8.39
C SER A 24 -15.66 -0.95 -9.10
N LEU A 25 -16.80 -0.64 -8.47
CA LEU A 25 -18.13 -0.84 -9.06
C LEU A 25 -18.32 0.03 -10.31
N LEU A 26 -18.00 1.32 -10.22
CA LEU A 26 -18.09 2.24 -11.35
C LEU A 26 -17.16 1.82 -12.48
N PHE A 27 -15.92 1.44 -12.16
CA PHE A 27 -14.96 0.92 -13.13
C PHE A 27 -15.48 -0.34 -13.81
N GLY A 28 -16.03 -1.30 -13.06
CA GLY A 28 -16.61 -2.53 -13.62
C GLY A 28 -17.81 -2.27 -14.53
N VAL A 29 -18.68 -1.32 -14.19
CA VAL A 29 -19.81 -0.92 -15.06
C VAL A 29 -19.31 -0.24 -16.34
N TRP A 30 -18.32 0.65 -16.23
CA TRP A 30 -17.70 1.30 -17.37
C TRP A 30 -16.99 0.29 -18.29
N GLN A 31 -16.23 -0.63 -17.69
CA GLN A 31 -15.47 -1.66 -18.40
C GLN A 31 -16.37 -2.55 -19.27
N ARG A 32 -17.59 -2.86 -18.83
CA ARG A 32 -18.54 -3.63 -19.67
C ARG A 32 -18.91 -2.93 -20.98
N LYS A 33 -18.78 -1.61 -21.04
CA LYS A 33 -19.09 -0.79 -22.22
C LYS A 33 -17.85 -0.41 -23.03
N ALA A 34 -16.68 -0.41 -22.41
CA ALA A 34 -15.43 -0.03 -23.03
C ALA A 34 -14.70 -1.24 -23.63
N GLN A 35 -14.32 -1.16 -24.91
CA GLN A 35 -13.40 -2.10 -25.53
C GLN A 35 -11.97 -1.57 -25.31
N PHE A 36 -11.20 -2.18 -24.44
CA PHE A 36 -9.81 -1.78 -24.20
C PHE A 36 -8.88 -2.97 -23.98
N CYS A 37 -7.60 -2.76 -24.28
CA CYS A 37 -6.55 -3.75 -24.09
C CYS A 37 -5.88 -3.56 -22.72
N TRP A 38 -5.84 -4.62 -21.90
CA TRP A 38 -5.18 -4.60 -20.59
C TRP A 38 -3.69 -4.28 -20.63
N ALA A 39 -3.03 -4.50 -21.78
CA ALA A 39 -1.64 -4.13 -21.98
C ALA A 39 -1.44 -2.61 -22.05
N GLU A 40 -2.40 -1.85 -22.60
CA GLU A 40 -2.34 -0.38 -22.66
C GLU A 40 -2.49 0.25 -21.26
N PHE A 41 -3.19 -0.44 -20.36
CA PHE A 41 -3.33 -0.09 -18.95
C PHE A 41 -2.12 -0.54 -18.09
N GLY A 42 -1.07 -1.10 -18.69
CA GLY A 42 0.14 -1.51 -17.97
C GLY A 42 -0.01 -2.75 -17.06
N VAL A 43 -1.15 -3.44 -17.14
CA VAL A 43 -1.41 -4.67 -16.36
C VAL A 43 -0.62 -5.85 -16.91
N LEU A 44 -0.43 -5.90 -18.23
CA LEU A 44 0.32 -6.95 -18.91
C LEU A 44 1.66 -6.40 -19.40
N SER A 45 2.70 -7.24 -19.32
CA SER A 45 4.00 -6.92 -19.91
C SER A 45 3.85 -6.74 -21.42
N GLN A 46 4.26 -5.58 -21.93
CA GLN A 46 4.39 -5.32 -23.37
C GLN A 46 5.74 -5.83 -23.91
N SER A 47 6.63 -6.29 -23.03
CA SER A 47 7.97 -6.76 -23.41
C SER A 47 7.96 -8.24 -23.76
N ALA A 48 8.51 -8.58 -24.92
CA ALA A 48 8.70 -9.97 -25.34
C ALA A 48 9.70 -10.75 -24.46
N SER A 49 10.55 -10.07 -23.70
CA SER A 49 11.65 -10.70 -22.94
C SER A 49 11.30 -11.02 -21.49
N LEU A 50 10.27 -10.39 -20.92
CA LEU A 50 9.90 -10.54 -19.51
C LEU A 50 8.43 -10.87 -19.39
N THR A 51 8.15 -11.96 -18.67
CA THR A 51 6.78 -12.30 -18.30
C THR A 51 6.23 -11.29 -17.29
N THR A 52 4.93 -11.06 -17.32
CA THR A 52 4.24 -10.18 -16.35
C THR A 52 4.57 -10.55 -14.90
N ALA A 53 4.65 -11.85 -14.58
CA ALA A 53 4.99 -12.34 -13.24
C ALA A 53 6.41 -11.97 -12.80
N GLN A 54 7.41 -12.07 -13.70
CA GLN A 54 8.78 -11.66 -13.41
C GLN A 54 8.88 -10.15 -13.19
N LEU A 55 8.12 -9.38 -13.97
CA LEU A 55 8.07 -7.93 -13.85
C LEU A 55 7.46 -7.52 -12.50
N ILE A 56 6.32 -8.10 -12.12
CA ILE A 56 5.70 -7.93 -10.80
C ILE A 56 6.68 -8.30 -9.69
N GLY A 57 7.36 -9.45 -9.78
CA GLY A 57 8.33 -9.88 -8.78
C GLY A 57 9.48 -8.90 -8.59
N ARG A 58 10.01 -8.31 -9.67
CA ARG A 58 11.06 -7.29 -9.61
C ARG A 58 10.58 -6.01 -8.90
N TYR A 59 9.38 -5.53 -9.24
CA TYR A 59 8.82 -4.33 -8.61
C TYR A 59 8.44 -4.56 -7.15
N LEU A 60 7.94 -5.76 -6.80
CA LEU A 60 7.70 -6.14 -5.41
C LEU A 60 8.99 -6.17 -4.60
N LEU A 61 10.06 -6.76 -5.16
CA LEU A 61 11.38 -6.78 -4.51
C LEU A 61 11.94 -5.36 -4.35
N LEU A 62 11.83 -4.51 -5.37
CA LEU A 62 12.24 -3.11 -5.28
C LEU A 62 11.43 -2.35 -4.22
N SER A 63 10.12 -2.53 -4.18
CA SER A 63 9.24 -1.93 -3.17
C SER A 63 9.63 -2.37 -1.76
N LEU A 64 9.91 -3.66 -1.56
CA LEU A 64 10.38 -4.21 -0.29
C LEU A 64 11.72 -3.58 0.12
N LEU A 65 12.68 -3.48 -0.80
CA LEU A 65 13.99 -2.87 -0.55
C LEU A 65 13.87 -1.39 -0.20
N LEU A 66 13.03 -0.64 -0.89
CA LEU A 66 12.79 0.77 -0.61
C LEU A 66 12.15 0.95 0.78
N PHE A 67 11.14 0.14 1.10
CA PHE A 67 10.49 0.17 2.41
C PHE A 67 11.47 -0.20 3.54
N ALA A 68 12.23 -1.28 3.36
CA ALA A 68 13.22 -1.73 4.33
C ALA A 68 14.35 -0.70 4.51
N GLY A 69 14.84 -0.10 3.43
CA GLY A 69 15.85 0.94 3.47
C GLY A 69 15.37 2.20 4.22
N LEU A 70 14.14 2.63 3.95
CA LEU A 70 13.53 3.76 4.66
C LEU A 70 13.33 3.45 6.15
N TYR A 71 12.83 2.26 6.48
CA TYR A 71 12.68 1.80 7.87
C TYR A 71 14.03 1.74 8.60
N PHE A 72 15.07 1.24 7.93
CA PHE A 72 16.42 1.19 8.47
C PHE A 72 16.97 2.60 8.77
N LEU A 73 16.80 3.55 7.84
CA LEU A 73 17.21 4.94 8.04
C LEU A 73 16.48 5.60 9.20
N VAL A 74 15.16 5.43 9.29
CA VAL A 74 14.38 5.96 10.42
C VAL A 74 14.83 5.35 11.74
N SER A 75 15.08 4.04 11.76
CA SER A 75 15.54 3.34 12.97
C SER A 75 16.93 3.80 13.41
N LEU A 76 17.84 4.01 12.44
CA LEU A 76 19.18 4.54 12.69
C LEU A 76 19.09 5.95 13.29
N ILE A 77 18.32 6.84 12.66
CA ILE A 77 18.20 8.22 13.12
C ILE A 77 17.56 8.28 14.51
N TYR A 78 16.55 7.45 14.78
CA TYR A 78 15.97 7.33 16.10
C TYR A 78 16.98 6.83 17.15
N GLN A 79 17.82 5.85 16.80
CA GLN A 79 18.81 5.27 17.71
C GLN A 79 19.94 6.24 18.06
N TYR A 80 20.43 7.03 17.10
CA TYR A 80 21.59 7.92 17.30
C TYR A 80 21.21 9.34 17.72
N PHE A 81 20.09 9.88 17.20
CA PHE A 81 19.69 11.27 17.44
C PHE A 81 18.49 11.39 18.38
N HIS A 82 17.82 10.28 18.71
CA HIS A 82 16.58 10.27 19.50
C HIS A 82 15.47 11.15 18.91
N VAL A 83 15.52 11.40 17.60
CA VAL A 83 14.51 12.17 16.86
C VAL A 83 13.53 11.21 16.18
N GLU A 84 12.23 11.45 16.39
CA GLU A 84 11.18 10.76 15.64
C GLU A 84 11.01 11.40 14.25
N LEU A 85 11.58 10.78 13.21
CA LEU A 85 11.23 11.14 11.84
C LEU A 85 9.80 10.70 11.53
N ARG A 86 8.93 11.67 11.28
CA ARG A 86 7.52 11.44 10.95
C ARG A 86 7.33 11.57 9.44
N PHE A 87 7.39 10.44 8.74
CA PHE A 87 6.88 10.38 7.37
C PHE A 87 5.36 10.34 7.41
N LEU A 88 4.71 11.15 6.56
CA LEU A 88 3.25 11.20 6.46
C LEU A 88 2.69 9.85 6.01
N TRP A 89 3.39 9.17 5.09
CA TRP A 89 2.99 7.89 4.53
C TRP A 89 4.20 7.08 4.01
N PRO A 90 4.38 5.80 4.39
CA PRO A 90 3.78 5.11 5.52
C PRO A 90 4.30 5.72 6.83
N LEU A 91 3.47 5.80 7.88
CA LEU A 91 3.86 6.35 9.18
C LEU A 91 4.92 5.46 9.86
N LEU A 92 6.18 5.66 9.46
CA LEU A 92 7.32 4.88 9.91
C LEU A 92 7.80 5.46 11.24
N LYS A 93 7.26 4.93 12.33
CA LYS A 93 7.88 5.02 13.65
C LYS A 93 8.62 3.70 13.92
N PRO A 94 9.64 3.70 14.79
CA PRO A 94 10.19 2.46 15.33
C PRO A 94 9.04 1.59 15.87
N LEU A 95 8.89 0.39 15.30
CA LEU A 95 7.77 -0.48 15.59
C LEU A 95 8.08 -1.25 16.87
N THR A 96 7.42 -0.88 17.96
CA THR A 96 7.30 -1.77 19.13
C THR A 96 6.40 -2.95 18.77
N ALA A 97 6.51 -4.07 19.49
CA ALA A 97 5.71 -5.28 19.22
C ALA A 97 4.19 -4.99 19.18
N GLU A 98 3.71 -4.08 20.05
CA GLU A 98 2.31 -3.65 20.06
C GLU A 98 1.92 -2.84 18.82
N ARG A 99 2.81 -1.95 18.36
CA ARG A 99 2.58 -1.13 17.15
C ARG A 99 2.62 -1.95 15.88
N PHE A 100 3.37 -3.05 15.85
CA PHE A 100 3.42 -3.96 14.71
C PHE A 100 2.07 -4.65 14.45
N ASN A 101 1.37 -5.06 15.52
CA ASN A 101 0.03 -5.65 15.39
C ASN A 101 -0.98 -4.63 14.82
N LEU A 102 -0.92 -3.37 15.28
CA LEU A 102 -1.73 -2.30 14.72
C LEU A 102 -1.31 -1.96 13.28
N PHE A 103 -0.02 -2.03 12.97
CA PHE A 103 0.47 -1.76 11.63
C PHE A 103 -0.23 -2.66 10.60
N ILE A 104 -0.27 -3.98 10.81
CA ILE A 104 -0.91 -4.89 9.84
C ILE A 104 -2.40 -4.58 9.66
N VAL A 105 -3.14 -4.38 10.77
CA VAL A 105 -4.59 -4.15 10.73
C VAL A 105 -4.96 -2.87 9.98
N TYR A 106 -4.20 -1.79 10.17
CA TYR A 106 -4.51 -0.51 9.54
C TYR A 106 -3.82 -0.33 8.19
N TRP A 107 -2.62 -0.88 8.00
CA TRP A 107 -1.85 -0.68 6.77
C TRP A 107 -2.36 -1.53 5.62
N LEU A 108 -2.81 -2.77 5.88
CA LEU A 108 -3.25 -3.68 4.82
C LEU A 108 -4.48 -3.16 4.05
N PRO A 109 -5.57 -2.66 4.68
CA PRO A 109 -6.69 -2.06 3.95
C PRO A 109 -6.26 -0.87 3.09
N ILE A 110 -5.30 -0.10 3.56
CA ILE A 110 -4.85 1.11 2.87
C ILE A 110 -3.97 0.76 1.68
N LEU A 111 -3.09 -0.24 1.84
CA LEU A 111 -2.33 -0.82 0.74
C LEU A 111 -3.27 -1.34 -0.36
N VAL A 112 -4.29 -2.11 0.01
CA VAL A 112 -5.29 -2.64 -0.94
C VAL A 112 -5.99 -1.49 -1.67
N PHE A 113 -6.40 -0.45 -0.96
CA PHE A 113 -7.02 0.72 -1.59
C PHE A 113 -6.12 1.35 -2.67
N PHE A 114 -4.83 1.56 -2.36
CA PHE A 114 -3.90 2.13 -3.34
C PHE A 114 -3.66 1.24 -4.56
N PHE A 115 -3.76 -0.09 -4.42
CA PHE A 115 -3.70 -1.01 -5.56
C PHE A 115 -4.98 -1.02 -6.41
N VAL A 116 -6.12 -0.68 -5.82
CA VAL A 116 -7.41 -0.62 -6.52
C VAL A 116 -7.59 0.71 -7.25
N PHE A 117 -7.04 1.80 -6.69
CA PHE A 117 -7.26 3.16 -7.19
C PHE A 117 -6.16 3.67 -8.14
N ASN A 118 -4.92 3.17 -8.05
CA ASN A 118 -3.87 3.44 -9.05
C ASN A 118 -3.99 2.51 -10.25
#